data_AF-A0AAU0VFH4-F1
#
_entry.id   AF-A0AAU0VFH4-F1
#
_cell.length_a   1.000
_cell.length_b   1.000
_cell.length_c   1.000
_cell.angle_alpha   90.00
_cell.angle_beta   90.00
_cell.angle_gamma   90.00
#
_symmetry.space_group_name_H-M   'P 1'
#
loop_
_entity.id
_entity.type
_entity.pdbx_description
1 polymer ?
#
loop_
_entity_poly.entity_id
_entity_poly.type
_entity_poly.pdbx_seq_one_letter_code
_entity_poly.pdbx_strand_id
1 'polypeptide(L)'
;MTDRARQCVLSFLLARVAVPLCRPSPEECREEYTWFQERLADPCLLDVAVGVTVGSAVLLGVPAGHCRSGGYLSVGTVADAVRVWAALRGQPGFPRARIGLSLRRDTCHTVTWGPPPPWDDAERGHYFGYTQSAISTFLRRVSILDQQAGPEKSELVEPGELAWQRDPLLSKLRDIGGCLSVILLSLLIALLVSVVKANATSLVRTSPLSPMGMSASDAAHLDGDPSPSPLASSRGAAR
;
A
#
# COMPACT_ATOMS: atom_id res chain seq x y z
N MET A 1 -23.00 -0.06 16.66
CA MET A 1 -22.42 1.22 16.18
C MET A 1 -20.88 1.32 16.29
N THR A 2 -20.16 0.31 16.78
CA THR A 2 -18.73 0.40 17.11
C THR A 2 -17.75 0.07 15.96
N ASP A 3 -18.17 -0.73 14.98
CA ASP A 3 -17.25 -1.22 13.92
C ASP A 3 -17.03 -0.18 12.81
N ARG A 4 -18.13 0.48 12.37
CA ARG A 4 -18.08 1.54 11.35
C ARG A 4 -17.19 2.72 11.76
N ALA A 5 -17.25 3.13 13.03
CA ALA A 5 -16.43 4.22 13.55
C ALA A 5 -14.93 3.86 13.56
N ARG A 6 -14.58 2.61 13.91
CA ARG A 6 -13.20 2.12 13.85
C ARG A 6 -12.69 2.05 12.42
N GLN A 7 -13.50 1.56 11.48
CA GLN A 7 -13.18 1.52 10.05
C GLN A 7 -12.90 2.93 9.49
N CYS A 8 -13.73 3.93 9.86
CA CYS A 8 -13.54 5.32 9.42
C CYS A 8 -12.23 5.93 9.97
N VAL A 9 -11.94 5.75 11.27
CA VAL A 9 -10.71 6.28 11.88
C VAL A 9 -9.48 5.64 11.27
N LEU A 10 -9.49 4.31 11.06
CA LEU A 10 -8.38 3.60 10.43
C LEU A 10 -8.16 4.07 8.99
N SER A 11 -9.24 4.25 8.22
CA SER A 11 -9.16 4.75 6.83
C SER A 11 -8.60 6.17 6.77
N PHE A 12 -9.00 7.04 7.71
CA PHE A 12 -8.50 8.41 7.79
C PHE A 12 -7.01 8.47 8.16
N LEU A 13 -6.57 7.65 9.11
CA LEU A 13 -5.15 7.58 9.48
C LEU A 13 -4.31 7.00 8.34
N LEU A 14 -4.80 5.96 7.65
CA LEU A 14 -4.12 5.40 6.49
C LEU A 14 -4.01 6.43 5.36
N ALA A 15 -5.04 7.24 5.11
CA ALA A 15 -4.99 8.30 4.10
C ALA A 15 -3.92 9.37 4.41
N ARG A 16 -3.62 9.64 5.70
CA ARG A 16 -2.55 10.56 6.10
C ARG A 16 -1.16 9.95 6.05
N VAL A 17 -1.06 8.63 6.12
CA VAL A 17 0.20 7.90 6.02
C VAL A 17 0.50 7.54 4.56
N ALA A 18 -0.52 7.37 3.72
CA ALA A 18 -0.34 7.05 2.31
C ALA A 18 0.42 8.16 1.61
N VAL A 19 1.44 7.76 0.84
CA VAL A 19 2.04 8.66 -0.14
C VAL A 19 0.99 8.97 -1.22
N PRO A 20 0.92 10.22 -1.70
CA PRO A 20 0.09 10.53 -2.86
C PRO A 20 0.48 9.64 -4.02
N LEU A 21 -0.50 8.90 -4.56
CA LEU A 21 -0.32 8.29 -5.86
C LEU A 21 -0.35 9.40 -6.90
N CYS A 22 0.69 9.47 -7.73
CA CYS A 22 0.64 10.28 -8.93
C CYS A 22 0.43 9.38 -10.14
N ARG A 23 -0.14 9.95 -11.19
CA ARG A 23 0.05 9.39 -12.53
C ARG A 23 1.46 9.81 -12.94
N PRO A 24 2.44 8.91 -12.98
CA PRO A 24 3.81 9.29 -13.26
C PRO A 24 3.85 9.76 -14.71
N SER A 25 4.37 10.95 -14.96
CA SER A 25 4.67 11.31 -16.34
C SER A 25 5.80 10.40 -16.84
N PRO A 26 5.78 9.96 -18.12
CA PRO A 26 6.90 9.23 -18.69
C PRO A 26 8.24 9.99 -18.59
N GLU A 27 8.22 11.31 -18.37
CA GLU A 27 9.42 12.12 -18.19
C GLU A 27 10.00 12.00 -16.77
N GLU A 28 9.16 12.00 -15.72
CA GLU A 28 9.59 11.85 -14.32
C GLU A 28 10.15 10.45 -14.02
N CYS A 29 9.62 9.42 -14.69
CA CYS A 29 10.02 8.02 -14.51
C CYS A 29 10.64 7.43 -15.79
N ARG A 30 11.31 8.24 -16.62
CA ARG A 30 11.76 7.82 -17.97
C ARG A 30 12.54 6.51 -17.99
N GLU A 31 13.46 6.36 -17.05
CA GLU A 31 14.30 5.16 -16.96
C GLU A 31 13.48 3.91 -16.62
N GLU A 32 12.62 3.98 -15.60
CA GLU A 32 11.75 2.87 -15.20
C GLU A 32 10.72 2.55 -16.28
N TYR A 33 10.14 3.57 -16.89
CA TYR A 33 9.15 3.42 -17.95
C TYR A 33 9.76 2.71 -19.16
N THR A 34 10.93 3.17 -19.62
CA THR A 34 11.67 2.53 -20.72
C THR A 34 12.04 1.10 -20.34
N TRP A 35 12.52 0.89 -19.11
CA TRP A 35 12.91 -0.43 -18.63
C TRP A 35 11.76 -1.44 -18.70
N PHE A 36 10.57 -1.05 -18.23
CA PHE A 36 9.37 -1.90 -18.27
C PHE A 36 8.83 -2.04 -19.69
N GLN A 37 8.82 -0.97 -20.49
CA GLN A 37 8.31 -0.98 -21.87
C GLN A 37 9.06 -2.00 -22.74
N GLU A 38 10.37 -2.13 -22.57
CA GLU A 38 11.19 -3.10 -23.29
C GLU A 38 10.98 -4.55 -22.84
N ARG A 39 10.46 -4.77 -21.62
CA ARG A 39 10.50 -6.08 -20.95
C ARG A 39 9.14 -6.69 -20.68
N LEU A 40 8.08 -5.89 -20.57
CA LEU A 40 6.73 -6.41 -20.33
C LEU A 40 6.19 -7.08 -21.58
N ALA A 41 5.56 -8.25 -21.40
CA ALA A 41 4.81 -8.91 -22.45
C ALA A 41 3.56 -8.11 -22.86
N ASP A 42 3.03 -7.29 -21.95
CA ASP A 42 1.93 -6.36 -22.18
C ASP A 42 2.34 -4.93 -21.74
N PRO A 43 2.87 -4.11 -22.65
CA PRO A 43 3.23 -2.73 -22.36
C PRO A 43 2.04 -1.83 -22.01
N CYS A 44 0.80 -2.19 -22.35
CA CYS A 44 -0.38 -1.38 -22.03
C CYS A 44 -0.65 -1.30 -20.51
N LEU A 45 -0.05 -2.19 -19.72
CA LEU A 45 -0.06 -2.07 -18.25
C LEU A 45 0.60 -0.77 -17.76
N LEU A 46 1.43 -0.11 -18.58
CA LEU A 46 2.03 1.17 -18.26
C LEU A 46 1.05 2.35 -18.34
N ASP A 47 -0.06 2.21 -19.08
CA ASP A 47 -1.08 3.26 -19.17
C ASP A 47 -1.82 3.49 -17.84
N VAL A 48 -1.83 2.44 -17.01
CA VAL A 48 -2.47 2.35 -15.70
C VAL A 48 -1.46 2.14 -14.56
N ALA A 49 -0.16 2.29 -14.84
CA ALA A 49 0.86 2.25 -13.81
C ALA A 49 0.75 3.46 -12.86
N VAL A 50 1.10 3.25 -11.60
CA VAL A 50 1.03 4.28 -10.56
C VAL A 50 2.43 4.67 -10.11
N GLY A 51 2.65 5.97 -9.98
CA GLY A 51 3.88 6.53 -9.43
C GLY A 51 3.73 6.66 -7.92
N VAL A 52 4.73 6.20 -7.18
CA VAL A 52 4.79 6.32 -5.72
C VAL A 52 6.01 7.15 -5.35
N THR A 53 5.79 8.35 -4.86
CA THR A 53 6.87 9.26 -4.44
C THR A 53 7.52 8.79 -3.14
N VAL A 54 8.79 8.41 -3.22
CA VAL A 54 9.61 7.98 -2.10
C VAL A 54 10.83 8.90 -2.00
N GLY A 55 10.83 9.79 -1.01
CA GLY A 55 11.82 10.86 -0.93
C GLY A 55 11.68 11.83 -2.11
N SER A 56 12.74 11.95 -2.92
CA SER A 56 12.76 12.75 -4.14
C SER A 56 12.58 11.92 -5.42
N ALA A 57 12.44 10.60 -5.31
CA ALA A 57 12.28 9.70 -6.44
C ALA A 57 10.81 9.27 -6.58
N VAL A 58 10.41 8.96 -7.81
CA VAL A 58 9.10 8.35 -8.09
C VAL A 58 9.35 6.92 -8.56
N LEU A 59 8.83 5.96 -7.80
CA LEU A 59 8.90 4.54 -8.13
C LEU A 59 7.65 4.10 -8.88
N LEU A 60 7.83 3.35 -9.96
CA LEU A 60 6.73 2.89 -10.83
C LEU A 60 6.17 1.53 -10.38
N GLY A 61 4.96 1.57 -9.83
CA GLY A 61 4.16 0.37 -9.55
C GLY A 61 3.37 -0.08 -10.77
N VAL A 62 3.76 -1.21 -11.38
CA VAL A 62 3.03 -1.79 -12.52
C VAL A 62 1.95 -2.77 -12.04
N PRO A 63 0.66 -2.52 -12.34
CA PRO A 63 -0.44 -3.35 -11.84
C PRO A 63 -0.36 -4.79 -12.36
N ALA A 64 -0.95 -5.71 -11.60
CA ALA A 64 -1.31 -7.04 -12.08
C ALA A 64 -2.46 -6.94 -13.09
N GLY A 65 -2.43 -7.79 -14.11
CA GLY A 65 -3.36 -7.78 -15.23
C GLY A 65 -2.82 -8.59 -16.41
N HIS A 66 -3.71 -9.10 -17.25
CA HIS A 66 -3.37 -9.97 -18.38
C HIS A 66 -2.41 -11.11 -17.98
N CYS A 67 -1.15 -11.03 -18.40
CA CYS A 67 -0.11 -12.02 -18.15
C CYS A 67 0.68 -11.78 -16.85
N ARG A 68 0.51 -10.63 -16.17
CA ARG A 68 1.23 -10.27 -14.95
C ARG A 68 0.39 -10.61 -13.71
N SER A 69 0.88 -11.51 -12.88
CA SER A 69 0.18 -11.98 -11.67
C SER A 69 0.45 -11.12 -10.42
N GLY A 70 1.55 -10.37 -10.42
CA GLY A 70 1.90 -9.47 -9.32
C GLY A 70 3.17 -8.69 -9.58
N GLY A 71 3.73 -8.13 -8.52
CA GLY A 71 4.91 -7.28 -8.59
C GLY A 71 5.45 -6.91 -7.22
N TYR A 72 6.53 -6.14 -7.22
CA TYR A 72 7.10 -5.59 -6.01
C TYR A 72 7.75 -4.22 -6.25
N LEU A 73 7.86 -3.45 -5.17
CA LEU A 73 8.71 -2.26 -5.07
C LEU A 73 9.70 -2.44 -3.93
N SER A 74 10.93 -2.02 -4.13
CA SER A 74 11.98 -2.02 -3.10
C SER A 74 12.20 -0.59 -2.60
N VAL A 75 12.22 -0.41 -1.29
CA VAL A 75 12.39 0.91 -0.65
C VAL A 75 13.38 0.86 0.49
N GLY A 76 14.08 1.98 0.72
CA GLY A 76 15.18 2.05 1.68
C GLY A 76 14.75 2.12 3.15
N THR A 77 13.50 2.48 3.46
CA THR A 77 13.06 2.65 4.85
C THR A 77 11.73 1.96 5.14
N VAL A 78 11.53 1.57 6.40
CA VAL A 78 10.25 1.00 6.88
C VAL A 78 9.10 1.99 6.67
N ALA A 79 9.35 3.29 6.91
CA ALA A 79 8.35 4.33 6.73
C ALA A 79 7.88 4.41 5.28
N ASP A 80 8.80 4.32 4.32
CA ASP A 80 8.47 4.30 2.89
C ASP A 80 7.73 3.02 2.51
N ALA A 81 8.08 1.87 3.08
CA ALA A 81 7.36 0.62 2.83
C ALA A 81 5.91 0.69 3.31
N VAL A 82 5.66 1.28 4.48
CA VAL A 82 4.31 1.51 5.01
C VAL A 82 3.53 2.49 4.13
N ARG A 83 4.17 3.58 3.71
CA ARG A 83 3.60 4.60 2.80
C ARG A 83 3.18 4.01 1.46
N VAL A 84 4.06 3.26 0.82
CA VAL A 84 3.82 2.60 -0.47
C VAL A 84 2.72 1.55 -0.32
N TRP A 85 2.77 0.71 0.72
CA TRP A 85 1.73 -0.28 0.98
C TRP A 85 0.36 0.36 1.20
N ALA A 86 0.29 1.44 1.99
CA ALA A 86 -0.94 2.17 2.24
C ALA A 86 -1.50 2.78 0.96
N ALA A 87 -0.63 3.28 0.07
CA ALA A 87 -1.02 3.84 -1.22
C ALA A 87 -1.58 2.77 -2.18
N LEU A 88 -0.92 1.61 -2.28
CA LEU A 88 -1.32 0.54 -3.20
C LEU A 88 -2.52 -0.28 -2.70
N ARG A 89 -2.73 -0.37 -1.38
CA ARG A 89 -3.78 -1.22 -0.81
C ARG A 89 -5.17 -0.78 -1.27
N GLY A 90 -5.88 -1.70 -1.91
CA GLY A 90 -7.25 -1.47 -2.38
C GLY A 90 -7.32 -0.77 -3.74
N GLN A 91 -6.17 -0.45 -4.35
CA GLN A 91 -6.13 0.08 -5.70
C GLN A 91 -6.37 -1.03 -6.74
N PRO A 92 -7.12 -0.75 -7.82
CA PRO A 92 -7.25 -1.66 -8.95
C PRO A 92 -5.88 -2.07 -9.49
N GLY A 93 -5.69 -3.37 -9.75
CA GLY A 93 -4.41 -3.90 -10.22
C GLY A 93 -3.37 -4.18 -9.13
N PHE A 94 -3.63 -3.87 -7.85
CA PHE A 94 -2.70 -4.15 -6.75
C PHE A 94 -3.31 -5.09 -5.69
N PRO A 95 -3.69 -6.33 -6.08
CA PRO A 95 -4.36 -7.25 -5.17
C PRO A 95 -3.40 -7.69 -4.04
N ARG A 96 -3.93 -7.82 -2.82
CA ARG A 96 -3.22 -8.41 -1.67
C ARG A 96 -1.85 -7.75 -1.41
N ALA A 97 -1.75 -6.42 -1.45
CA ALA A 97 -0.51 -5.72 -1.13
C ALA A 97 0.02 -6.09 0.29
N ARG A 98 1.31 -6.41 0.40
CA ARG A 98 1.99 -6.86 1.63
C ARG A 98 3.36 -6.18 1.77
N ILE A 99 3.77 -5.94 3.01
CA ILE A 99 5.11 -5.45 3.34
C ILE A 99 6.00 -6.64 3.70
N GLY A 100 7.18 -6.74 3.08
CA GLY A 100 8.28 -7.61 3.47
C GLY A 100 9.40 -6.77 4.08
N LEU A 101 9.56 -6.83 5.40
CA LEU A 101 10.60 -6.08 6.10
C LEU A 101 11.92 -6.86 6.09
N SER A 102 12.99 -6.26 5.58
CA SER A 102 14.34 -6.78 5.82
C SER A 102 14.77 -6.57 7.27
N LEU A 103 15.49 -7.56 7.82
CA LEU A 103 16.13 -7.48 9.15
C LEU A 103 17.45 -6.68 9.11
N ARG A 104 18.02 -6.45 7.93
CA ARG A 104 19.28 -5.72 7.74
C ARG A 104 19.00 -4.29 7.27
N ARG A 105 19.65 -3.28 7.89
CA ARG A 105 19.46 -1.84 7.58
C ARG A 105 19.98 -1.45 6.19
N ASP A 106 20.95 -2.18 5.66
CA ASP A 106 21.55 -1.97 4.34
C ASP A 106 20.75 -2.65 3.23
N THR A 107 19.69 -3.36 3.58
CA THR A 107 18.87 -4.11 2.63
C THR A 107 17.49 -3.47 2.54
N CYS A 108 17.02 -3.28 1.31
CA CYS A 108 15.71 -2.69 1.05
C CYS A 108 14.58 -3.50 1.69
N HIS A 109 13.54 -2.81 2.14
CA HIS A 109 12.24 -3.40 2.41
C HIS A 109 11.48 -3.55 1.09
N THR A 110 10.55 -4.49 1.03
CA THR A 110 9.75 -4.74 -0.17
C THR A 110 8.27 -4.51 0.09
N VAL A 111 7.57 -3.98 -0.89
CA VAL A 111 6.11 -4.01 -0.94
C VAL A 111 5.73 -4.87 -2.12
N THR A 112 5.07 -5.99 -1.86
CA THR A 112 4.67 -6.99 -2.88
C THR A 112 3.16 -6.99 -3.08
N TRP A 113 2.70 -7.32 -4.27
CA TRP A 113 1.28 -7.56 -4.58
C TRP A 113 1.12 -8.78 -5.48
N GLY A 114 -0.11 -9.30 -5.58
CA GLY A 114 -0.42 -10.57 -6.21
C GLY A 114 -0.32 -11.76 -5.26
N PRO A 115 -0.47 -13.01 -5.75
CA PRO A 115 -0.14 -14.24 -5.00
C PRO A 115 1.34 -14.28 -4.53
N PRO A 116 1.77 -15.31 -3.80
CA PRO A 116 3.20 -15.55 -3.59
C PRO A 116 3.89 -15.86 -4.95
N PRO A 117 5.04 -15.23 -5.26
CA PRO A 117 5.77 -15.55 -6.48
C PRO A 117 6.41 -16.95 -6.39
N PRO A 118 6.62 -17.64 -7.53
CA PRO A 118 7.35 -18.90 -7.58
C PRO A 118 8.84 -18.71 -7.26
N TRP A 119 9.49 -19.80 -6.84
CA TRP A 119 10.91 -19.80 -6.49
C TRP A 119 11.82 -19.87 -7.71
N ASP A 120 11.43 -20.56 -8.78
CA ASP A 120 12.21 -20.61 -10.01
C ASP A 120 12.25 -19.24 -10.72
N ASP A 121 13.41 -18.82 -11.20
CA ASP A 121 13.59 -17.48 -11.78
C ASP A 121 12.88 -17.31 -13.14
N ALA A 122 12.77 -18.39 -13.93
CA ALA A 122 12.03 -18.35 -15.20
C ALA A 122 10.53 -18.20 -14.94
N GLU A 123 9.99 -19.03 -14.05
CA GLU A 123 8.59 -18.94 -13.61
C GLU A 123 8.30 -17.58 -12.96
N ARG A 124 9.24 -17.02 -12.22
CA ARG A 124 9.10 -15.71 -11.58
C ARG A 124 9.07 -14.59 -12.61
N GLY A 125 9.86 -14.71 -13.68
CA GLY A 125 9.79 -13.81 -14.83
C GLY A 125 8.41 -13.80 -15.49
N HIS A 126 7.81 -14.98 -15.69
CA HIS A 126 6.44 -15.10 -16.18
C HIS A 126 5.41 -14.54 -15.19
N TYR A 127 5.58 -14.79 -13.89
CA TYR A 127 4.74 -14.23 -12.83
C TYR A 127 4.71 -12.69 -12.87
N PHE A 128 5.85 -12.05 -13.17
CA PHE A 128 5.95 -10.60 -13.34
C PHE A 128 5.52 -10.11 -14.73
N GLY A 129 5.08 -11.00 -15.62
CA GLY A 129 4.58 -10.64 -16.95
C GLY A 129 5.68 -10.16 -17.91
N TYR A 130 6.93 -10.61 -17.74
CA TYR A 130 8.00 -10.28 -18.67
C TYR A 130 7.96 -11.12 -19.95
N THR A 131 8.53 -10.60 -21.03
CA THR A 131 8.70 -11.31 -22.31
C THR A 131 9.70 -12.45 -22.17
N GLN A 132 9.56 -13.47 -23.03
CA GLN A 132 10.49 -14.60 -23.06
C GLN A 132 11.95 -14.16 -23.33
N SER A 133 12.14 -13.12 -24.14
CA SER A 133 13.46 -12.55 -24.43
C SER A 133 14.07 -11.87 -23.20
N ALA A 134 13.28 -11.14 -22.41
CA ALA A 134 13.76 -10.55 -21.16
C ALA A 134 14.14 -11.62 -20.13
N ILE A 135 13.31 -12.65 -19.97
CA ILE A 135 13.55 -13.77 -19.05
C ILE A 135 14.83 -14.53 -19.45
N SER A 136 14.96 -14.92 -20.71
CA SER A 136 16.17 -15.63 -21.20
C SER A 136 17.43 -14.79 -21.09
N THR A 137 17.35 -13.47 -21.33
CA THR A 137 18.48 -12.55 -21.13
C THR A 137 18.91 -12.49 -19.67
N PHE A 138 17.95 -12.46 -18.74
CA PHE A 138 18.22 -12.50 -17.30
C PHE A 138 18.91 -13.80 -16.89
N LEU A 139 18.34 -14.95 -17.24
CA LEU A 139 18.88 -16.27 -16.89
C LEU A 139 20.30 -16.48 -17.43
N ARG A 140 20.57 -15.98 -18.65
CA ARG A 140 21.93 -16.01 -19.21
C ARG A 140 22.93 -15.23 -18.36
N ARG A 141 22.55 -14.05 -17.86
CA ARG A 141 23.43 -13.23 -17.01
C ARG A 141 23.69 -13.89 -15.66
N VAL A 142 22.66 -14.45 -15.02
CA VAL A 142 22.80 -15.18 -13.75
C VAL A 142 23.74 -16.37 -13.92
N SER A 143 23.56 -17.17 -14.97
CA SER A 143 24.43 -18.32 -15.25
C SER A 143 25.90 -17.94 -15.45
N ILE A 144 26.20 -16.76 -16.03
CA ILE A 144 27.59 -16.29 -16.18
C ILE A 144 28.19 -15.93 -14.83
N LEU A 145 27.42 -15.28 -13.95
CA LEU A 145 27.89 -14.92 -12.61
C LEU A 145 28.17 -16.16 -11.75
N ASP A 146 27.31 -17.17 -11.82
CA ASP A 146 27.51 -18.44 -11.11
C ASP A 146 28.78 -19.16 -11.59
N GLN A 147 29.09 -19.10 -12.89
CA GLN A 147 30.33 -19.65 -13.44
C GLN A 147 31.58 -18.89 -13.00
N GLN A 148 31.48 -17.57 -12.85
CA GLN A 148 32.59 -16.72 -12.39
C GLN A 148 32.83 -16.82 -10.88
N ALA A 149 31.82 -17.21 -10.10
CA ALA A 149 31.94 -17.32 -8.65
C ALA A 149 33.00 -18.35 -8.21
N GLY A 150 33.31 -19.34 -9.05
CA GLY A 150 34.39 -20.31 -8.87
C GLY A 150 34.31 -21.13 -7.56
N PRO A 151 34.96 -22.30 -7.48
CA PRO A 151 35.05 -23.05 -6.23
C PRO A 151 36.00 -22.40 -5.19
N GLU A 152 36.62 -21.26 -5.49
CA GLU A 152 37.78 -20.72 -4.74
C GLU A 152 37.49 -20.15 -3.34
N LYS A 153 36.25 -20.18 -2.86
CA LYS A 153 35.91 -19.87 -1.46
C LYS A 153 34.92 -20.86 -0.82
N SER A 154 35.01 -22.13 -1.21
CA SER A 154 34.37 -23.22 -0.44
C SER A 154 35.27 -23.70 0.72
N GLU A 155 36.04 -22.81 1.34
CA GLU A 155 36.63 -23.07 2.66
C GLU A 155 35.53 -22.96 3.71
N LEU A 156 34.95 -24.12 4.05
CA LEU A 156 34.29 -24.40 5.33
C LEU A 156 33.41 -23.28 5.89
N VAL A 157 32.43 -22.80 5.11
CA VAL A 157 31.22 -22.26 5.73
C VAL A 157 30.39 -23.48 6.12
N GLU A 158 30.45 -23.81 7.41
CA GLU A 158 29.69 -24.89 8.04
C GLU A 158 28.24 -24.93 7.48
N PRO A 159 27.69 -26.12 7.21
CA PRO A 159 26.34 -26.31 6.66
C PRO A 159 25.23 -26.02 7.69
N GLY A 160 25.30 -24.84 8.31
CA GLY A 160 24.29 -24.22 9.18
C GLY A 160 23.93 -22.78 8.79
N GLU A 161 24.65 -22.14 7.85
CA GLU A 161 24.51 -20.70 7.55
C GLU A 161 23.73 -20.36 6.25
N LEU A 162 22.91 -21.28 5.73
CA LEU A 162 21.81 -20.92 4.80
C LEU A 162 20.46 -20.75 5.53
N ALA A 163 20.49 -20.75 6.87
CA ALA A 163 19.39 -20.31 7.70
C ALA A 163 19.41 -18.78 7.81
N TRP A 164 18.41 -18.12 7.24
CA TRP A 164 18.11 -16.69 7.43
C TRP A 164 17.70 -16.35 8.88
N GLN A 165 18.35 -16.92 9.89
CA GLN A 165 17.89 -16.89 11.28
C GLN A 165 19.03 -16.70 12.30
N ARG A 166 19.03 -15.48 12.85
CA ARG A 166 19.48 -15.02 14.19
C ARG A 166 20.96 -14.73 14.46
N ASP A 167 21.21 -13.45 14.67
CA ASP A 167 21.96 -12.98 15.84
C ASP A 167 20.95 -12.48 16.93
N PRO A 168 20.76 -13.19 18.06
CA PRO A 168 19.72 -12.88 19.04
C PRO A 168 19.90 -11.55 19.77
N LEU A 169 21.14 -11.08 19.95
CA LEU A 169 21.42 -9.92 20.81
C LEU A 169 21.39 -8.59 20.06
N LEU A 170 21.80 -8.58 18.79
CA LEU A 170 21.61 -7.43 17.91
C LEU A 170 20.14 -7.26 17.45
N SER A 171 19.34 -8.33 17.48
CA SER A 171 17.89 -8.25 17.25
C SER A 171 17.17 -7.48 18.37
N LYS A 172 17.58 -7.64 19.64
CA LYS A 172 16.90 -7.01 20.79
C LYS A 172 17.11 -5.50 20.90
N LEU A 173 18.31 -4.99 20.61
CA LEU A 173 18.58 -3.54 20.63
C LEU A 173 17.95 -2.82 19.43
N ARG A 174 17.71 -3.53 18.32
CA ARG A 174 17.12 -3.00 17.09
C ARG A 174 15.59 -3.10 17.09
N ASP A 175 15.03 -4.10 17.79
CA ASP A 175 13.64 -4.12 18.23
C ASP A 175 13.31 -2.92 19.11
N ILE A 176 14.23 -2.42 19.94
CA ILE A 176 13.90 -1.25 20.78
C ILE A 176 13.63 -0.01 19.93
N GLY A 177 14.36 0.25 18.83
CA GLY A 177 14.10 1.40 17.96
C GLY A 177 12.82 1.26 17.11
N GLY A 178 12.58 0.06 16.57
CA GLY A 178 11.34 -0.26 15.84
C GLY A 178 10.13 -0.27 16.76
N CYS A 179 10.20 -0.97 17.89
CA CYS A 179 9.18 -0.96 18.93
C CYS A 179 8.99 0.43 19.52
N LEU A 180 10.02 1.24 19.74
CA LEU A 180 9.84 2.65 20.14
C LEU A 180 9.07 3.42 19.07
N SER A 181 9.38 3.25 17.79
CA SER A 181 8.62 3.93 16.73
C SER A 181 7.15 3.49 16.68
N VAL A 182 6.87 2.21 16.88
CA VAL A 182 5.50 1.66 16.92
C VAL A 182 4.77 2.06 18.20
N ILE A 183 5.45 2.06 19.35
CA ILE A 183 4.94 2.50 20.65
C ILE A 183 4.66 4.00 20.59
N LEU A 184 5.59 4.81 20.10
CA LEU A 184 5.41 6.25 19.92
C LEU A 184 4.29 6.55 18.94
N LEU A 185 4.19 5.82 17.83
CA LEU A 185 3.07 5.97 16.89
C LEU A 185 1.73 5.56 17.52
N SER A 186 1.71 4.47 18.29
CA SER A 186 0.51 4.00 18.99
C SER A 186 0.08 4.98 20.09
N LEU A 187 1.03 5.52 20.85
CA LEU A 187 0.81 6.55 21.85
C LEU A 187 0.32 7.84 21.19
N LEU A 188 0.90 8.24 20.07
CA LEU A 188 0.46 9.41 19.30
C LEU A 188 -0.98 9.22 18.81
N ILE A 189 -1.33 8.06 18.27
CA ILE A 189 -2.71 7.73 17.85
C ILE A 189 -3.66 7.75 19.05
N ALA A 190 -3.29 7.13 20.18
CA ALA A 190 -4.11 7.12 21.39
C ALA A 190 -4.33 8.53 21.97
N LEU A 191 -3.30 9.39 21.92
CA LEU A 191 -3.38 10.78 22.33
C LEU A 191 -4.35 11.55 21.43
N LEU A 192 -4.22 11.40 20.10
CA LEU A 192 -5.12 12.03 19.13
C LEU A 192 -6.58 11.62 19.34
N VAL A 193 -6.84 10.33 19.56
CA VAL A 193 -8.19 9.82 19.86
C VAL A 193 -8.74 10.43 21.16
N SER A 194 -7.90 10.58 22.19
CA SER A 194 -8.29 11.17 23.47
C SER A 194 -8.64 12.65 23.35
N VAL A 195 -7.85 13.41 22.58
CA VAL A 195 -8.11 14.84 22.30
C VAL A 195 -9.44 15.02 21.54
N VAL A 196 -9.70 14.21 20.52
CA VAL A 196 -10.96 14.26 19.77
C VAL A 196 -12.16 13.96 20.68
N LYS A 197 -12.03 12.96 21.58
CA LYS A 197 -13.09 12.62 22.54
C LYS A 197 -13.36 13.74 23.53
N ALA A 198 -12.31 14.38 24.07
CA ALA A 198 -12.44 15.50 25.00
C ALA A 198 -13.14 16.70 24.35
N ASN A 199 -12.81 17.03 23.11
CA ASN A 199 -13.45 18.12 22.36
C ASN A 199 -14.93 17.83 22.06
N ALA A 200 -15.27 16.59 21.70
CA ALA A 200 -16.67 16.19 21.49
C ALA A 200 -17.52 16.31 22.77
N THR A 201 -16.95 16.00 23.95
CA THR A 201 -17.65 16.18 25.22
C THR A 201 -17.79 17.65 25.64
N SER A 202 -16.86 18.53 25.22
CA SER A 202 -16.92 19.95 25.57
C SER A 202 -18.06 20.68 24.84
N LEU A 203 -18.40 20.26 23.62
CA LEU A 203 -19.48 20.87 22.83
C LEU A 203 -20.89 20.56 23.37
N VAL A 204 -21.04 19.49 24.16
CA VAL A 204 -22.34 19.11 24.76
C VAL A 204 -22.65 19.91 26.03
N ARG A 205 -21.69 20.64 26.61
CA ARG A 205 -21.85 21.26 27.94
C ARG A 205 -22.23 22.75 27.93
N THR A 206 -22.40 23.36 26.77
CA THR A 206 -22.83 24.77 26.65
C THR A 206 -24.23 24.86 26.06
N SER A 207 -25.24 24.57 26.87
CA SER A 207 -26.57 25.21 26.81
C SER A 207 -27.38 24.81 28.04
N PRO A 208 -27.32 25.58 29.14
CA PRO A 208 -28.45 25.60 30.06
C PRO A 208 -29.61 26.31 29.33
N LEU A 209 -30.53 25.53 28.77
CA LEU A 209 -31.84 26.07 28.39
C LEU A 209 -32.50 26.59 29.66
N SER A 210 -32.58 27.93 29.78
CA SER A 210 -33.51 28.56 30.71
C SER A 210 -34.94 28.13 30.33
N PRO A 211 -35.77 27.71 31.30
CA PRO A 211 -37.16 27.36 31.06
C PRO A 211 -37.96 28.65 30.89
N MET A 212 -38.11 29.12 29.65
CA MET A 212 -39.09 30.16 29.35
C MET A 212 -40.43 29.45 29.16
N GLY A 213 -41.28 29.54 30.19
CA GLY A 213 -42.61 28.98 30.18
C GLY A 213 -43.42 29.55 29.02
N MET A 214 -44.00 28.68 28.22
CA MET A 214 -45.10 29.04 27.33
C MET A 214 -46.27 28.08 27.53
N SER A 215 -47.36 28.73 27.87
CA SER A 215 -48.72 28.28 28.09
C SER A 215 -49.21 27.30 27.04
N ALA A 216 -49.95 26.31 27.52
CA ALA A 216 -50.82 25.46 26.72
C ALA A 216 -51.98 26.30 26.18
N SER A 217 -52.12 26.32 24.86
CA SER A 217 -53.41 26.49 24.18
C SER A 217 -53.24 26.27 22.67
N ASP A 218 -54.23 25.54 22.15
CA ASP A 218 -54.65 25.41 20.76
C ASP A 218 -53.83 24.51 19.83
N ALA A 219 -54.31 23.32 19.46
CA ALA A 219 -55.53 22.97 18.72
C ALA A 219 -55.35 23.05 17.20
N ALA A 220 -55.55 21.88 16.60
CA ALA A 220 -56.11 21.61 15.28
C ALA A 220 -55.26 21.86 14.02
N HIS A 221 -55.57 21.02 13.01
CA HIS A 221 -55.40 21.22 11.57
C HIS A 221 -53.97 21.05 11.01
N LEU A 222 -53.67 20.35 9.90
CA LEU A 222 -54.37 19.57 8.86
C LEU A 222 -53.29 18.63 8.28
N ASP A 223 -53.59 17.36 8.04
CA ASP A 223 -53.78 16.76 6.70
C ASP A 223 -53.00 17.41 5.54
N GLY A 224 -52.16 16.63 4.87
CA GLY A 224 -51.50 17.05 3.63
C GLY A 224 -50.38 16.13 3.14
N ASP A 225 -50.67 14.84 2.93
CA ASP A 225 -50.04 14.06 1.85
C ASP A 225 -50.98 14.24 0.64
N PRO A 226 -50.52 14.57 -0.59
CA PRO A 226 -49.80 13.58 -1.38
C PRO A 226 -48.74 14.18 -2.33
N SER A 227 -47.88 13.31 -2.85
CA SER A 227 -47.93 12.91 -4.26
C SER A 227 -46.55 12.75 -4.90
N PRO A 228 -46.30 11.63 -5.59
CA PRO A 228 -45.08 11.33 -6.32
C PRO A 228 -45.11 11.94 -7.73
N SER A 229 -43.94 12.11 -8.34
CA SER A 229 -43.86 12.28 -9.79
C SER A 229 -42.54 11.78 -10.37
N PRO A 230 -42.57 11.39 -11.67
CA PRO A 230 -41.89 10.20 -12.16
C PRO A 230 -40.85 10.46 -13.27
N LEU A 231 -40.14 9.40 -13.63
CA LEU A 231 -39.67 9.03 -14.98
C LEU A 231 -39.15 10.13 -15.93
N ALA A 232 -37.85 10.07 -16.21
CA ALA A 232 -37.28 10.28 -17.55
C ALA A 232 -36.05 9.35 -17.67
N SER A 233 -36.03 8.36 -18.58
CA SER A 233 -35.68 8.48 -20.02
C SER A 233 -34.19 8.85 -20.17
N SER A 234 -33.33 8.20 -20.95
CA SER A 234 -33.43 7.25 -22.06
C SER A 234 -32.02 6.75 -22.41
N ARG A 235 -31.95 5.47 -22.82
CA ARG A 235 -31.24 4.95 -24.02
C ARG A 235 -30.13 5.81 -24.64
N GLY A 236 -28.94 5.20 -24.77
CA GLY A 236 -27.93 5.55 -25.77
C GLY A 236 -27.02 4.36 -26.03
N ALA A 237 -27.33 3.61 -27.09
CA ALA A 237 -26.49 2.57 -27.68
C ALA A 237 -25.92 3.10 -29.01
N ALA A 238 -24.61 2.95 -29.23
CA ALA A 238 -23.88 2.96 -30.50
C ALA A 238 -22.37 3.00 -30.14
N ARG A 239 -21.43 2.35 -30.83
CA ARG A 239 -21.41 1.42 -31.96
C ARG A 239 -20.05 0.71 -31.90
#